data_AF-A0A2N8UHD4-F1
#
_entry.id   AF-A0A2N8UHD4-F1
#
_cell.length_a   1.000
_cell.length_b   1.000
_cell.length_c   1.000
_cell.angle_alpha   90.00
_cell.angle_beta   90.00
_cell.angle_gamma   90.00
#
_symmetry.space_group_name_H-M   'P 1'
#
loop_
_entity.id
_entity.type
_entity.pdbx_description
1 polymer ?
#
loop_
_entity_poly.entity_id
_entity_poly.type
_entity_poly.pdbx_seq_one_letter_code
_entity_poly.pdbx_strand_id
1 'polypeptide(L)'
;MAKGTSAIDPSNYASLGLTHVQYDPSDTFAKLFALVTLSPIFLLCSYVTIILLRRELTFINALIGQLACEGLNWALKRLIKQPRPTDRLGAGYGMPSSHSQFLGFFAAFFLAHFWLNRPPLVKPRSLINTMRRFEHALAMVLIASISILTCYSRHHLHYHSPLQIVVGVTIGLVFGGVYYYFTEYLSKKPLRLPAPLAVSESSSPLAIRANRLLQPINTSVNNKSALRQRNTTKPRRRSSTLSDMILPELHPSPPLRQMLLDHPIAIAFRIRDSWAVWRDGGIEGEYGAWRREWEARRAASTPLNSSQTATLPPNGDVGHLPRHYSMMLTALSEADKSPPTDTAFCVGCVICVTSDEAARSSSQILATGFSRELPGNTHAEQCALDKLASDFLPKHQHNAAKEAPTLDLDLYTTMEPCSERLSGNLPCVQRILRFNEQNDVYVLPRSLVQHALSSNQTGSSADVAVRLRIRRVFQGVTEPDDFVHCQSQNILRDSHIQVYTARSSDAANDDAQLERDCLRIARKGHTSHKSSA
;
A
#
# COMPACT_ATOMS: atom_id res chain seq x y z
N MET A 1 49.75 7.64 63.72
CA MET A 1 48.45 8.11 63.22
C MET A 1 48.57 8.38 61.73
N ALA A 2 48.17 7.42 60.90
CA ALA A 2 48.20 7.55 59.44
C ALA A 2 46.94 8.31 58.99
N LYS A 3 47.13 9.51 58.41
CA LYS A 3 46.09 10.22 57.66
C LYS A 3 45.93 9.51 56.32
N GLY A 4 44.77 8.91 56.09
CA GLY A 4 44.42 8.24 54.85
C GLY A 4 44.47 9.20 53.65
N THR A 5 45.22 8.82 52.64
CA THR A 5 45.34 9.49 51.35
C THR A 5 44.06 9.30 50.54
N SER A 6 43.14 10.26 50.62
CA SER A 6 42.06 10.42 49.64
C SER A 6 42.57 11.36 48.53
N ALA A 7 43.31 10.80 47.58
CA ALA A 7 44.03 11.54 46.55
C ALA A 7 43.18 11.73 45.28
N ILE A 8 42.19 12.64 45.31
CA ILE A 8 41.54 13.11 44.08
C ILE A 8 41.54 14.63 44.08
N ASP A 9 42.50 15.22 43.37
CA ASP A 9 42.63 16.68 43.18
C ASP A 9 41.71 17.14 42.02
N PRO A 10 40.75 18.05 42.26
CA PRO A 10 39.85 18.57 41.22
C PRO A 10 40.56 19.29 40.06
N SER A 11 41.80 19.75 40.25
CA SER A 11 42.57 20.50 39.25
C SER A 11 43.07 19.63 38.08
N ASN A 12 43.06 18.31 38.22
CA ASN A 12 43.59 17.39 37.21
C ASN A 12 42.60 16.97 36.11
N TYR A 13 41.35 17.43 36.12
CA TYR A 13 40.32 16.94 35.17
C TYR A 13 40.18 17.83 33.93
N ALA A 14 40.18 17.20 32.75
CA ALA A 14 39.89 17.86 31.47
C ALA A 14 38.40 17.72 31.12
N SER A 15 37.83 18.70 30.40
CA SER A 15 36.44 18.63 29.90
C SER A 15 36.38 18.54 28.38
N LEU A 16 35.47 17.73 27.84
CA LEU A 16 35.13 17.74 26.41
C LEU A 16 34.35 19.03 26.10
N GLY A 17 34.97 19.95 25.35
CA GLY A 17 34.48 21.33 25.17
C GLY A 17 33.06 21.49 24.60
N LEU A 18 32.51 20.48 23.90
CA LEU A 18 31.16 20.54 23.34
C LEU A 18 30.06 20.08 24.33
N THR A 19 30.40 19.23 25.29
CA THR A 19 29.41 18.51 26.14
C THR A 19 29.74 18.52 27.63
N HIS A 20 30.83 19.19 28.01
CA HIS A 20 31.31 19.39 29.38
C HIS A 20 31.46 18.07 30.18
N VAL A 21 31.82 16.98 29.49
CA VAL A 21 32.14 15.69 30.13
C VAL A 21 33.55 15.76 30.70
N GLN A 22 33.65 15.64 32.03
CA GLN A 22 34.90 15.68 32.79
C GLN A 22 35.57 14.30 32.83
N TYR A 23 36.85 14.22 32.54
CA TYR A 23 37.62 12.97 32.61
C TYR A 23 39.06 13.24 33.06
N ASP A 24 39.71 12.21 33.60
CA ASP A 24 41.10 12.30 34.03
C ASP A 24 42.01 12.13 32.79
N PRO A 25 42.79 13.15 32.37
CA PRO A 25 43.68 13.04 31.22
C PRO A 25 44.88 12.13 31.48
N SER A 26 45.18 11.79 32.74
CA SER A 26 46.24 10.84 33.08
C SER A 26 45.84 9.38 32.82
N ASP A 27 44.54 9.09 32.75
CA ASP A 27 44.02 7.78 32.38
C ASP A 27 43.86 7.66 30.85
N THR A 28 44.60 6.70 30.28
CA THR A 28 44.65 6.43 28.84
C THR A 28 43.27 6.10 28.24
N PHE A 29 42.38 5.45 29.01
CA PHE A 29 41.07 5.04 28.53
C PHE A 29 39.95 6.04 28.88
N ALA A 30 40.17 6.94 29.82
CA ALA A 30 39.16 7.89 30.26
C ALA A 30 38.64 8.78 29.13
N LYS A 31 39.50 9.20 28.19
CA LYS A 31 39.09 9.95 26.99
C LYS A 31 38.14 9.15 26.09
N LEU A 32 38.42 7.86 25.88
CA LEU A 32 37.56 6.97 25.10
C LEU A 32 36.19 6.79 25.79
N PHE A 33 36.17 6.51 27.09
CA PHE A 33 34.94 6.36 27.85
C PHE A 33 34.14 7.65 27.98
N ALA A 34 34.81 8.80 27.97
CA ALA A 34 34.16 10.10 27.92
C ALA A 34 33.41 10.30 26.58
N LEU A 35 33.97 9.82 25.46
CA LEU A 35 33.27 9.80 24.16
C LEU A 35 32.11 8.80 24.16
N VAL A 36 32.29 7.58 24.68
CA VAL A 36 31.22 6.57 24.77
C VAL A 36 30.02 7.09 25.57
N THR A 37 30.28 7.88 26.62
CA THR A 37 29.25 8.51 27.44
C THR A 37 28.32 9.43 26.64
N LEU A 38 28.75 9.94 25.48
CA LEU A 38 27.91 10.76 24.60
C LEU A 38 26.92 9.95 23.74
N SER A 39 26.97 8.62 23.81
CA SER A 39 26.08 7.75 23.03
C SER A 39 24.59 8.07 23.14
N PRO A 40 23.98 8.45 24.29
CA PRO A 40 22.56 8.79 24.31
C PRO A 40 22.21 9.99 23.42
N ILE A 41 23.08 10.99 23.34
CA ILE A 41 22.88 12.17 22.49
C ILE A 41 22.94 11.77 21.02
N PHE A 42 23.97 11.00 20.63
CA PHE A 42 24.10 10.51 19.26
C PHE A 42 22.97 9.56 18.86
N LEU A 43 22.49 8.72 19.77
CA LEU A 43 21.34 7.86 19.54
C LEU A 43 20.06 8.68 19.36
N LEU A 44 19.87 9.76 20.13
CA LEU A 44 18.74 10.66 19.95
C LEU A 44 18.77 11.37 18.59
N CYS A 45 19.93 11.88 18.17
CA CYS A 45 20.11 12.42 16.82
C CYS A 45 19.80 11.35 15.76
N SER A 46 20.29 10.13 15.96
CA SER A 46 20.06 9.00 15.05
C SER A 46 18.58 8.63 14.94
N TYR A 47 17.83 8.64 16.05
CA TYR A 47 16.38 8.46 16.04
C TYR A 47 15.69 9.48 15.15
N VAL A 48 15.98 10.77 15.36
CA VAL A 48 15.36 11.86 14.58
C VAL A 48 15.71 11.71 13.09
N THR A 49 16.98 11.45 12.76
CA THR A 49 17.41 11.24 11.37
C THR A 49 16.68 10.06 10.73
N ILE A 50 16.61 8.91 11.40
CA ILE A 50 15.91 7.72 10.88
C ILE A 50 14.42 8.00 10.72
N ILE A 51 13.78 8.67 11.67
CA ILE A 51 12.37 9.03 11.60
C ILE A 51 12.09 9.94 10.39
N LEU A 52 12.94 10.95 10.15
CA LEU A 52 12.77 11.86 9.02
C LEU A 52 12.96 11.16 7.66
N LEU A 53 13.95 10.25 7.57
CA LEU A 53 14.27 9.53 6.33
C LEU A 53 13.32 8.36 6.05
N ARG A 54 12.98 7.59 7.08
CA ARG A 54 12.25 6.33 6.94
C ARG A 54 10.77 6.44 7.32
N ARG A 55 10.39 7.42 8.15
CA ARG A 55 9.01 7.70 8.58
C ARG A 55 8.26 6.47 9.09
N GLU A 56 8.97 5.57 9.78
CA GLU A 56 8.38 4.33 10.27
C GLU A 56 7.79 4.50 11.66
N LEU A 57 6.59 3.97 11.83
CA LEU A 57 5.88 4.01 13.10
C LEU A 57 6.67 3.38 14.25
N THR A 58 7.41 2.30 14.00
CA THR A 58 8.23 1.62 15.01
C THR A 58 9.28 2.57 15.63
N PHE A 59 10.00 3.34 14.81
CA PHE A 59 11.04 4.25 15.31
C PHE A 59 10.44 5.48 16.00
N ILE A 60 9.29 5.96 15.53
CA ILE A 60 8.53 7.03 16.19
C ILE A 60 8.07 6.56 17.57
N ASN A 61 7.48 5.37 17.65
CA ASN A 61 7.01 4.75 18.88
C ASN A 61 8.18 4.50 19.87
N ALA A 62 9.33 4.02 19.37
CA ALA A 62 10.54 3.84 20.15
C ALA A 62 11.03 5.16 20.76
N LEU A 63 11.03 6.25 20.00
CA LEU A 63 11.42 7.58 20.49
C LEU A 63 10.46 8.08 21.58
N ILE A 64 9.14 7.91 21.40
CA ILE A 64 8.14 8.27 22.42
C ILE A 64 8.40 7.49 23.71
N GLY A 65 8.62 6.17 23.62
CA GLY A 65 8.96 5.33 24.77
C GLY A 65 10.28 5.72 25.42
N GLN A 66 11.28 6.11 24.65
CA GLN A 66 12.58 6.58 25.15
C GLN A 66 12.42 7.88 25.97
N LEU A 67 11.64 8.84 25.46
CA LEU A 67 11.34 10.09 26.16
C LEU A 67 10.51 9.84 27.43
N ALA A 68 9.54 8.93 27.38
CA ALA A 68 8.78 8.51 28.55
C ALA A 68 9.67 7.84 29.62
N CYS A 69 10.64 7.03 29.19
CA CYS A 69 11.62 6.41 30.08
C CYS A 69 12.53 7.46 30.76
N GLU A 70 12.94 8.50 30.02
CA GLU A 70 13.70 9.62 30.60
C GLU A 70 12.84 10.43 31.60
N GLY A 71 11.56 10.65 31.28
CA GLY A 71 10.60 11.25 32.23
C GLY A 71 10.45 10.43 33.51
N LEU A 72 10.39 9.10 33.40
CA LEU A 72 10.38 8.20 34.55
C LEU A 72 11.69 8.31 35.35
N ASN A 73 12.85 8.34 34.69
CA ASN A 73 14.14 8.52 35.36
C ASN A 73 14.17 9.82 36.17
N TRP A 74 13.74 10.91 35.56
CA TRP A 74 13.64 12.23 36.19
C TRP A 74 12.73 12.23 37.41
N ALA A 75 11.57 11.55 37.33
CA ALA A 75 10.64 11.41 38.46
C ALA A 75 11.27 10.61 39.60
N LEU A 76 11.87 9.45 39.28
CA LEU A 76 12.52 8.58 40.26
C LEU A 76 13.69 9.27 40.96
N LYS A 77 14.49 10.05 40.23
CA LYS A 77 15.57 10.86 40.82
C LYS A 77 15.06 11.83 41.88
N ARG A 78 13.89 12.43 41.66
CA ARG A 78 13.25 13.36 42.62
C ARG A 78 12.58 12.65 43.79
N LEU A 79 12.19 11.39 43.63
CA LEU A 79 11.63 10.57 44.71
C LEU A 79 12.74 10.00 45.60
N ILE A 80 13.79 9.44 45.01
CA ILE A 80 14.85 8.72 45.73
C ILE A 80 15.90 9.67 46.31
N LYS A 81 16.25 10.73 45.57
CA LYS A 81 17.21 11.78 45.99
C LYS A 81 18.59 11.28 46.47
N GLN A 82 19.02 10.08 46.06
CA GLN A 82 20.35 9.58 46.43
C GLN A 82 21.45 10.39 45.72
N PRO A 83 22.52 10.82 46.42
CA PRO A 83 23.62 11.58 45.82
C PRO A 83 24.46 10.72 44.86
N ARG A 84 25.27 11.39 44.03
CA ARG A 84 26.30 10.74 43.21
C ARG A 84 27.49 10.32 44.09
N PRO A 85 28.37 9.41 43.61
CA PRO A 85 29.56 9.00 44.37
C PRO A 85 30.61 10.10 44.52
N THR A 86 30.55 11.15 43.70
CA THR A 86 31.57 12.22 43.65
C THR A 86 30.90 13.57 43.55
N ASP A 87 31.29 14.50 44.43
CA ASP A 87 30.66 15.81 44.58
C ASP A 87 31.00 16.80 43.45
N ARG A 88 32.03 16.50 42.64
CA ARG A 88 32.50 17.35 41.53
C ARG A 88 31.53 17.51 40.36
N LEU A 89 30.55 16.61 40.24
CA LEU A 89 29.65 16.51 39.08
C LEU A 89 28.37 17.35 39.22
N GLY A 90 28.31 18.24 40.22
CA GLY A 90 27.19 19.15 40.50
C GLY A 90 26.09 18.55 41.37
N ALA A 91 25.11 19.39 41.76
CA ALA A 91 24.07 19.09 42.75
C ALA A 91 22.94 18.13 42.28
N GLY A 92 23.20 17.26 41.30
CA GLY A 92 22.20 16.37 40.71
C GLY A 92 22.15 14.99 41.37
N TYR A 93 20.95 14.44 41.57
CA TYR A 93 20.77 13.08 42.12
C TYR A 93 21.35 11.99 41.22
N GLY A 94 21.98 10.98 41.84
CA GLY A 94 22.66 9.87 41.18
C GLY A 94 21.77 8.67 40.84
N MET A 95 20.67 8.46 41.60
CA MET A 95 19.85 7.26 41.51
C MET A 95 18.48 7.50 40.86
N PRO A 96 18.05 6.66 39.90
CA PRO A 96 18.86 5.72 39.12
C PRO A 96 19.78 6.46 38.12
N SER A 97 20.79 5.78 37.57
CA SER A 97 21.64 6.38 36.53
C SER A 97 20.86 6.58 35.22
N SER A 98 20.83 7.82 34.70
CA SER A 98 20.06 8.16 33.48
C SER A 98 20.62 7.48 32.23
N HIS A 99 21.94 7.44 32.06
CA HIS A 99 22.57 6.81 30.90
C HIS A 99 22.31 5.30 30.89
N SER A 100 22.45 4.65 32.05
CA SER A 100 22.17 3.22 32.19
C SER A 100 20.70 2.88 31.95
N GLN A 101 19.77 3.71 32.44
CA GLN A 101 18.34 3.52 32.18
C GLN A 101 17.98 3.78 30.71
N PHE A 102 18.54 4.83 30.09
CA PHE A 102 18.35 5.12 28.68
C PHE A 102 18.79 3.95 27.80
N LEU A 103 20.02 3.45 28.01
CA LEU A 103 20.56 2.32 27.23
C LEU A 103 19.85 1.00 27.57
N GLY A 104 19.38 0.82 28.81
CA GLY A 104 18.54 -0.31 29.19
C GLY A 104 17.23 -0.36 28.38
N PHE A 105 16.53 0.78 28.25
CA PHE A 105 15.34 0.87 27.40
C PHE A 105 15.67 0.61 25.93
N PHE A 106 16.68 1.30 25.40
CA PHE A 106 17.10 1.18 24.01
C PHE A 106 17.43 -0.28 23.65
N ALA A 107 18.20 -0.95 24.51
CA ALA A 107 18.53 -2.36 24.36
C ALA A 107 17.28 -3.25 24.41
N ALA A 108 16.43 -3.12 25.44
CA ALA A 108 15.25 -3.96 25.56
C ALA A 108 14.31 -3.82 24.35
N PHE A 109 14.03 -2.59 23.92
CA PHE A 109 13.13 -2.33 22.81
C PHE A 109 13.67 -2.91 21.49
N PHE A 110 14.90 -2.57 21.11
CA PHE A 110 15.43 -2.99 19.80
C PHE A 110 15.90 -4.44 19.78
N LEU A 111 16.45 -4.99 20.87
CA LEU A 111 16.77 -6.42 20.91
C LEU A 111 15.50 -7.26 20.83
N ALA A 112 14.41 -6.88 21.53
CA ALA A 112 13.12 -7.55 21.37
C ALA A 112 12.62 -7.43 19.93
N HIS A 113 12.73 -6.24 19.33
CA HIS A 113 12.34 -6.00 17.94
C HIS A 113 13.11 -6.91 16.96
N PHE A 114 14.44 -6.90 16.97
CA PHE A 114 15.24 -7.71 16.07
C PHE A 114 15.14 -9.22 16.36
N TRP A 115 14.91 -9.61 17.61
CA TRP A 115 14.72 -11.01 17.98
C TRP A 115 13.41 -11.59 17.46
N LEU A 116 12.30 -10.87 17.63
CA LEU A 116 10.98 -11.34 17.24
C LEU A 116 10.73 -11.24 15.74
N ASN A 117 11.45 -10.35 15.04
CA ASN A 117 11.26 -10.09 13.60
C ASN A 117 12.45 -10.60 12.75
N ARG A 118 13.05 -11.74 13.12
CA ARG A 118 14.19 -12.31 12.38
C ARG A 118 13.81 -12.69 10.94
N PRO A 119 14.69 -12.43 9.94
CA PRO A 119 14.47 -12.90 8.58
C PRO A 119 14.32 -14.43 8.55
N PRO A 120 13.28 -15.01 7.93
CA PRO A 120 13.04 -16.44 7.95
C PRO A 120 14.06 -17.21 7.10
N LEU A 121 14.18 -18.50 7.40
CA LEU A 121 15.10 -19.41 6.71
C LEU A 121 14.47 -19.80 5.37
N VAL A 122 14.68 -18.98 4.33
CA VAL A 122 14.28 -19.31 2.96
C VAL A 122 15.34 -20.23 2.33
N LYS A 123 14.89 -21.32 1.70
CA LYS A 123 15.72 -22.22 0.88
C LYS A 123 15.24 -22.11 -0.58
N PRO A 124 16.15 -21.99 -1.57
CA PRO A 124 17.61 -21.99 -1.46
C PRO A 124 18.15 -20.71 -0.79
N ARG A 125 19.36 -20.80 -0.22
CA ARG A 125 20.00 -19.65 0.43
C ARG A 125 20.44 -18.66 -0.65
N SER A 126 19.78 -17.51 -0.74
CA SER A 126 20.26 -16.39 -1.54
C SER A 126 21.33 -15.59 -0.77
N LEU A 127 22.22 -14.93 -1.51
CA LEU A 127 23.22 -14.02 -0.95
C LEU A 127 22.55 -12.89 -0.16
N ILE A 128 21.46 -12.32 -0.70
CA ILE A 128 20.66 -11.25 -0.09
C ILE A 128 20.11 -11.68 1.29
N ASN A 129 19.50 -12.87 1.41
CA ASN A 129 18.96 -13.33 2.69
C ASN A 129 20.10 -13.58 3.72
N THR A 130 21.25 -14.04 3.26
CA THR A 130 22.42 -14.27 4.11
C THR A 130 23.00 -12.95 4.64
N MET A 131 23.16 -11.94 3.78
CA MET A 131 23.60 -10.60 4.17
C MET A 131 22.64 -9.96 5.18
N ARG A 132 21.33 -10.02 4.92
CA ARG A 132 20.32 -9.44 5.82
C ARG A 132 20.36 -10.05 7.22
N ARG A 133 20.59 -11.36 7.33
CA ARG A 133 20.75 -12.03 8.63
C ARG A 133 22.01 -11.60 9.35
N PHE A 134 23.11 -11.46 8.61
CA PHE A 134 24.35 -10.94 9.15
C PHE A 134 24.17 -9.52 9.67
N GLU A 135 23.51 -8.65 8.91
CA GLU A 135 23.17 -7.28 9.34
C GLU A 135 22.32 -7.27 10.62
N HIS A 136 21.30 -8.12 10.73
CA HIS A 136 20.48 -8.22 11.95
C HIS A 136 21.30 -8.72 13.15
N ALA A 137 22.15 -9.73 12.94
CA ALA A 137 23.03 -10.24 13.98
C ALA A 137 24.04 -9.18 14.45
N LEU A 138 24.67 -8.49 13.50
CA LEU A 138 25.60 -7.41 13.76
C LEU A 138 24.92 -6.26 14.52
N ALA A 139 23.71 -5.86 14.11
CA ALA A 139 22.94 -4.82 14.80
C ALA A 139 22.65 -5.20 16.27
N MET A 140 22.20 -6.43 16.53
CA MET A 140 21.95 -6.91 17.90
C MET A 140 23.24 -6.89 18.75
N VAL A 141 24.37 -7.32 18.19
CA VAL A 141 25.67 -7.28 18.88
C VAL A 141 26.09 -5.83 19.16
N LEU A 142 25.96 -4.93 18.20
CA LEU A 142 26.32 -3.52 18.39
C LEU A 142 25.45 -2.84 19.45
N ILE A 143 24.13 -3.11 19.47
CA ILE A 143 23.20 -2.60 20.49
C ILE A 143 23.58 -3.08 21.89
N ALA A 144 23.88 -4.37 22.05
CA ALA A 144 24.31 -4.92 23.34
C ALA A 144 25.66 -4.31 23.76
N SER A 145 26.63 -4.25 22.85
CA SER A 145 27.96 -3.71 23.09
C SER A 145 27.94 -2.25 23.51
N ILE A 146 27.23 -1.37 22.79
CA ILE A 146 27.16 0.06 23.16
C ILE A 146 26.46 0.25 24.51
N SER A 147 25.44 -0.56 24.82
CA SER A 147 24.73 -0.48 26.09
C SER A 147 25.62 -0.86 27.27
N ILE A 148 26.39 -1.94 27.13
CA ILE A 148 27.36 -2.39 28.15
C ILE A 148 28.48 -1.36 28.30
N LEU A 149 29.05 -0.89 27.19
CA LEU A 149 30.18 0.03 27.20
C LEU A 149 29.81 1.37 27.83
N THR A 150 28.59 1.88 27.57
CA THR A 150 28.09 3.09 28.23
C THR A 150 27.84 2.88 29.70
N CYS A 151 27.33 1.72 30.13
CA CYS A 151 27.20 1.44 31.57
C CYS A 151 28.56 1.38 32.26
N TYR A 152 29.53 0.71 31.63
CA TYR A 152 30.89 0.63 32.13
C TYR A 152 31.55 2.02 32.17
N SER A 153 31.34 2.87 31.17
CA SER A 153 31.89 4.25 31.17
C SER A 153 31.41 5.06 32.37
N ARG A 154 30.16 4.86 32.83
CA ARG A 154 29.63 5.53 34.04
C ARG A 154 30.32 5.08 35.32
N HIS A 155 30.73 3.82 35.37
CA HIS A 155 31.49 3.27 36.49
C HIS A 155 32.95 3.76 36.45
N HIS A 156 33.60 3.59 35.30
CA HIS A 156 35.01 3.91 35.07
C HIS A 156 35.33 5.39 35.28
N LEU A 157 34.44 6.29 34.84
CA LEU A 157 34.62 7.73 35.04
C LEU A 157 34.23 8.20 36.47
N HIS A 158 33.76 7.29 37.32
CA HIS A 158 33.24 7.54 38.66
C HIS A 158 31.99 8.44 38.72
N TYR A 159 31.14 8.40 37.69
CA TYR A 159 29.93 9.22 37.66
C TYR A 159 28.78 8.60 38.46
N HIS A 160 28.75 7.27 38.56
CA HIS A 160 27.72 6.51 39.28
C HIS A 160 28.31 5.29 40.00
N SER A 161 27.68 4.89 41.09
CA SER A 161 28.02 3.64 41.78
C SER A 161 27.50 2.43 41.00
N PRO A 162 28.07 1.22 41.19
CA PRO A 162 27.57 0.00 40.57
C PRO A 162 26.07 -0.22 40.83
N LEU A 163 25.59 0.08 42.04
CA LEU A 163 24.18 -0.03 42.39
C LEU A 163 23.29 0.91 41.56
N GLN A 164 23.70 2.18 41.40
CA GLN A 164 22.95 3.17 40.60
C GLN A 164 22.86 2.78 39.12
N ILE A 165 23.92 2.15 38.61
CA ILE A 165 24.01 1.63 37.24
C ILE A 165 23.09 0.42 37.10
N VAL A 166 23.20 -0.58 37.98
CA VAL A 166 22.38 -1.80 37.94
C VAL A 166 20.90 -1.45 38.02
N VAL A 167 20.49 -0.61 38.98
CA VAL A 167 19.08 -0.20 39.08
C VAL A 167 18.62 0.58 37.85
N GLY A 168 19.46 1.46 37.31
CA GLY A 168 19.17 2.14 36.05
C GLY A 168 18.92 1.17 34.90
N VAL A 169 19.85 0.25 34.65
CA VAL A 169 19.71 -0.79 33.60
C VAL A 169 18.47 -1.63 33.82
N THR A 170 18.22 -2.12 35.03
CA THR A 170 17.05 -2.96 35.34
C THR A 170 15.75 -2.23 35.06
N ILE A 171 15.61 -0.98 35.52
CA ILE A 171 14.40 -0.17 35.25
C ILE A 171 14.24 0.06 33.75
N GLY A 172 15.32 0.40 33.04
CA GLY A 172 15.30 0.60 31.60
C GLY A 172 14.86 -0.65 30.85
N LEU A 173 15.43 -1.82 31.20
CA LEU A 173 15.11 -3.10 30.57
C LEU A 173 13.64 -3.49 30.80
N VAL A 174 13.15 -3.37 32.04
CA VAL A 174 11.76 -3.69 32.40
C VAL A 174 10.81 -2.75 31.69
N PHE A 175 11.03 -1.44 31.78
CA PHE A 175 10.17 -0.45 31.13
C PHE A 175 10.17 -0.61 29.61
N GLY A 176 11.33 -0.78 28.99
CA GLY A 176 11.46 -1.00 27.55
C GLY A 176 10.82 -2.29 27.06
N GLY A 177 10.99 -3.40 27.79
CA GLY A 177 10.37 -4.68 27.47
C GLY A 177 8.84 -4.62 27.58
N VAL A 178 8.32 -4.03 28.66
CA VAL A 178 6.87 -3.82 28.86
C VAL A 178 6.30 -2.89 27.79
N TYR A 179 6.98 -1.76 27.53
CA TYR A 179 6.57 -0.80 26.51
C TYR A 179 6.52 -1.47 25.13
N TYR A 180 7.57 -2.19 24.73
CA TYR A 180 7.60 -2.94 23.47
C TYR A 180 6.47 -3.98 23.41
N TYR A 181 6.26 -4.72 24.50
CA TYR A 181 5.21 -5.73 24.56
C TYR A 181 3.83 -5.16 24.25
N PHE A 182 3.46 -4.04 24.87
CA PHE A 182 2.15 -3.43 24.64
C PHE A 182 2.06 -2.68 23.30
N THR A 183 3.07 -1.89 22.98
CA THR A 183 3.01 -0.94 21.85
C THR A 183 3.44 -1.54 20.51
N GLU A 184 4.20 -2.64 20.50
CA GLU A 184 4.65 -3.31 19.27
C GLU A 184 4.17 -4.75 19.17
N TYR A 185 4.29 -5.55 20.23
CA TYR A 185 3.96 -6.97 20.13
C TYR A 185 2.45 -7.23 20.20
N LEU A 186 1.78 -6.70 21.23
CA LEU A 186 0.33 -6.84 21.42
C LEU A 186 -0.43 -6.04 20.37
N SER A 187 0.04 -4.84 20.05
CA SER A 187 -0.52 -4.00 19.00
C SER A 187 -0.35 -4.57 17.60
N LYS A 188 0.32 -5.71 17.40
CA LYS A 188 0.37 -6.48 16.14
C LYS A 188 -0.54 -7.71 16.16
N LYS A 189 -1.08 -8.09 17.32
CA LYS A 189 -2.04 -9.19 17.43
C LYS A 189 -3.45 -8.69 17.10
N PRO A 190 -4.27 -9.49 16.40
CA PRO A 190 -5.68 -9.15 16.21
C PRO A 190 -6.35 -9.01 17.58
N LEU A 191 -6.95 -7.85 17.83
CA LEU A 191 -7.80 -7.63 19.00
C LEU A 191 -8.99 -8.59 18.89
N ARG A 192 -8.99 -9.67 19.68
CA ARG A 192 -10.18 -10.52 19.86
C ARG A 192 -11.21 -9.70 20.62
N LEU A 193 -11.99 -8.91 19.90
CA LEU A 193 -13.17 -8.24 20.47
C LEU A 193 -14.17 -9.32 20.91
N PRO A 194 -14.86 -9.15 22.06
CA PRO A 194 -15.93 -10.04 22.48
C PRO A 194 -17.01 -10.15 21.39
N ALA A 195 -17.66 -11.32 21.34
CA ALA A 195 -18.53 -11.76 20.24
C ALA A 195 -19.65 -10.81 19.75
N PRO A 196 -20.22 -9.84 20.50
CA PRO A 196 -21.24 -8.97 19.90
C PRO A 196 -20.68 -7.94 18.89
N LEU A 197 -19.36 -7.81 18.73
CA LEU A 197 -18.72 -6.90 17.76
C LEU A 197 -17.73 -7.58 16.80
N ALA A 198 -17.58 -8.90 16.87
CA ALA A 198 -16.70 -9.65 15.97
C ALA A 198 -17.50 -10.14 14.76
N VAL A 199 -17.30 -9.52 13.59
CA VAL A 199 -17.76 -10.10 12.31
C VAL A 199 -16.99 -11.41 12.12
N SER A 200 -17.71 -12.53 12.17
CA SER A 200 -17.16 -13.87 12.03
C SER A 200 -16.45 -14.03 10.68
N GLU A 201 -15.13 -14.24 10.69
CA GLU A 201 -14.33 -14.57 9.50
C GLU A 201 -14.78 -15.88 8.82
N SER A 202 -15.53 -16.76 9.51
CA SER A 202 -15.92 -18.07 9.00
C SER A 202 -17.21 -18.09 8.19
N SER A 203 -17.94 -16.98 8.08
CA SER A 203 -19.21 -16.91 7.34
C SER A 203 -19.13 -16.11 6.04
N SER A 204 -17.94 -15.62 5.64
CA SER A 204 -17.83 -14.93 4.36
C SER A 204 -17.88 -15.96 3.20
N PRO A 205 -18.78 -15.78 2.20
CA PRO A 205 -18.83 -16.64 1.01
C PRO A 205 -17.49 -16.70 0.26
N LEU A 206 -16.65 -15.67 0.47
CA LEU A 206 -15.32 -15.52 -0.12
C LEU A 206 -14.25 -16.38 0.57
N ALA A 207 -14.30 -16.61 1.89
CA ALA A 207 -13.39 -17.55 2.55
C ALA A 207 -13.64 -19.00 2.10
N ILE A 208 -14.91 -19.35 1.83
CA ILE A 208 -15.30 -20.63 1.25
C ILE A 208 -14.82 -20.75 -0.21
N ARG A 209 -14.85 -19.64 -0.96
CA ARG A 209 -14.38 -19.57 -2.36
C ARG A 209 -12.86 -19.62 -2.49
N ALA A 210 -12.13 -18.93 -1.61
CA ALA A 210 -10.67 -18.96 -1.53
C ALA A 210 -10.16 -20.38 -1.17
N ASN A 211 -10.83 -21.07 -0.24
CA ASN A 211 -10.53 -22.47 0.08
C ASN A 211 -10.86 -23.45 -1.06
N ARG A 212 -11.84 -23.15 -1.92
CA ARG A 212 -12.12 -23.95 -3.14
C ARG A 212 -11.10 -23.74 -4.25
N LEU A 213 -10.62 -22.50 -4.44
CA LEU A 213 -9.62 -22.16 -5.45
C LEU A 213 -8.22 -22.73 -5.13
N LEU A 214 -7.96 -23.04 -3.86
CA LEU A 214 -6.70 -23.62 -3.39
C LEU A 214 -6.68 -25.17 -3.44
N GLN A 215 -7.77 -25.84 -3.85
CA GLN A 215 -7.75 -27.28 -4.11
C GLN A 215 -7.19 -27.57 -5.52
N PRO A 216 -6.11 -28.36 -5.66
CA PRO A 216 -5.57 -28.66 -6.97
C PRO A 216 -6.54 -29.52 -7.79
N ILE A 217 -6.78 -29.11 -9.03
CA ILE A 217 -7.53 -29.88 -10.04
C ILE A 217 -6.72 -31.14 -10.36
N ASN A 218 -7.26 -32.31 -10.03
CA ASN A 218 -6.72 -33.59 -10.46
C ASN A 218 -7.05 -33.78 -11.95
N THR A 219 -6.07 -33.56 -12.83
CA THR A 219 -6.17 -33.97 -14.23
C THR A 219 -5.75 -35.43 -14.36
N SER A 220 -6.72 -36.34 -14.40
CA SER A 220 -6.50 -37.71 -14.89
C SER A 220 -7.45 -37.96 -16.06
N VAL A 221 -6.87 -37.91 -17.26
CA VAL A 221 -7.47 -38.49 -18.47
C VAL A 221 -7.43 -40.00 -18.30
N ASN A 222 -8.60 -40.61 -18.40
CA ASN A 222 -8.84 -42.03 -18.27
C ASN A 222 -8.35 -42.74 -19.54
N ASN A 223 -7.35 -43.62 -19.44
CA ASN A 223 -7.10 -44.64 -20.45
C ASN A 223 -6.92 -45.99 -19.76
N LYS A 224 -7.73 -46.96 -20.21
CA LYS A 224 -7.94 -48.26 -19.59
C LYS A 224 -6.70 -49.17 -19.69
N SER A 225 -6.27 -49.73 -18.57
CA SER A 225 -5.89 -51.14 -18.48
C SER A 225 -5.98 -51.62 -17.02
N ALA A 226 -6.65 -52.75 -16.84
CA ALA A 226 -6.81 -53.40 -15.55
C ALA A 226 -5.49 -54.08 -15.15
N LEU A 227 -4.98 -53.83 -13.94
CA LEU A 227 -4.31 -54.81 -13.07
C LEU A 227 -3.86 -54.18 -11.73
N ARG A 228 -4.61 -54.50 -10.67
CA ARG A 228 -4.17 -54.91 -9.32
C ARG A 228 -2.77 -54.47 -8.84
N GLN A 229 -2.70 -53.61 -7.81
CA GLN A 229 -1.84 -53.68 -6.59
C GLN A 229 -1.84 -52.31 -5.88
N ARG A 230 -2.41 -52.21 -4.66
CA ARG A 230 -1.80 -52.39 -3.32
C ARG A 230 -1.11 -51.12 -2.80
N ASN A 231 -1.61 -50.68 -1.64
CA ASN A 231 -1.19 -49.58 -0.76
C ASN A 231 0.32 -49.25 -0.75
N THR A 232 0.59 -47.94 -0.65
CA THR A 232 1.49 -47.20 0.28
C THR A 232 2.35 -46.19 -0.46
N THR A 233 2.12 -44.88 -0.31
CA THR A 233 3.18 -43.86 -0.50
C THR A 233 2.85 -42.53 0.20
N LYS A 234 3.85 -42.03 0.94
CA LYS A 234 3.94 -40.72 1.60
C LYS A 234 3.71 -39.55 0.63
N PRO A 235 3.19 -38.39 1.08
CA PRO A 235 3.09 -37.21 0.23
C PRO A 235 4.50 -36.64 -0.06
N ARG A 236 4.79 -36.50 -1.35
CA ARG A 236 6.03 -35.94 -1.91
C ARG A 236 5.91 -34.41 -1.93
N ARG A 237 6.94 -33.70 -1.43
CA ARG A 237 7.03 -32.24 -1.30
C ARG A 237 6.84 -31.52 -2.65
N ARG A 238 5.96 -30.51 -2.67
CA ARG A 238 5.79 -29.51 -3.76
C ARG A 238 7.07 -28.69 -3.94
N SER A 239 7.48 -28.45 -5.19
CA SER A 239 8.51 -27.45 -5.53
C SER A 239 7.87 -26.06 -5.58
N SER A 240 8.41 -25.13 -4.79
CA SER A 240 8.03 -23.72 -4.76
C SER A 240 8.43 -23.02 -6.05
N THR A 241 7.50 -22.33 -6.69
CA THR A 241 7.74 -21.38 -7.78
C THR A 241 8.42 -20.11 -7.25
N LEU A 242 9.25 -19.45 -8.06
CA LEU A 242 9.98 -18.23 -7.68
C LEU A 242 9.05 -17.07 -7.26
N SER A 243 7.80 -17.07 -7.74
CA SER A 243 6.79 -16.06 -7.42
C SER A 243 6.38 -16.06 -5.94
N ASP A 244 6.30 -17.23 -5.30
CA ASP A 244 6.03 -17.37 -3.85
C ASP A 244 7.21 -16.91 -2.99
N MET A 245 8.40 -16.74 -3.60
CA MET A 245 9.60 -16.27 -2.91
C MET A 245 9.76 -14.74 -2.97
N ILE A 246 8.99 -14.06 -3.83
CA ILE A 246 9.12 -12.62 -4.12
C ILE A 246 7.93 -11.81 -3.58
N LEU A 247 6.73 -12.40 -3.47
CA LEU A 247 5.57 -11.71 -2.90
C LEU A 247 5.35 -12.12 -1.44
N PRO A 248 5.71 -11.27 -0.45
CA PRO A 248 5.46 -11.57 0.96
C PRO A 248 3.95 -11.62 1.23
N GLU A 249 3.48 -12.63 1.98
CA GLU A 249 2.12 -12.68 2.51
C GLU A 249 1.85 -11.44 3.40
N LEU A 250 0.92 -10.57 3.00
CA LEU A 250 0.50 -9.40 3.77
C LEU A 250 -0.38 -9.82 4.96
N HIS A 251 0.11 -9.62 6.18
CA HIS A 251 -0.65 -9.87 7.42
C HIS A 251 -1.60 -8.69 7.71
N PRO A 252 -2.88 -8.93 8.09
CA PRO A 252 -3.76 -7.83 8.51
C PRO A 252 -3.17 -7.08 9.69
N SER A 253 -3.11 -5.75 9.60
CA SER A 253 -2.76 -4.89 10.73
C SER A 253 -3.94 -4.86 11.70
N PRO A 254 -3.71 -4.91 13.02
CA PRO A 254 -4.80 -4.89 13.99
C PRO A 254 -5.38 -3.48 14.17
N PRO A 255 -6.63 -3.38 14.66
CA PRO A 255 -7.45 -2.18 14.52
C PRO A 255 -6.87 -0.92 15.18
N LEU A 256 -6.10 -1.05 16.26
CA LEU A 256 -5.50 0.10 16.94
C LEU A 256 -4.37 0.76 16.12
N ARG A 257 -3.53 -0.02 15.44
CA ARG A 257 -2.49 0.54 14.55
C ARG A 257 -3.12 1.14 13.30
N GLN A 258 -4.22 0.56 12.84
CA GLN A 258 -4.99 1.09 11.71
C GLN A 258 -5.54 2.49 11.99
N MET A 259 -6.17 2.71 13.15
CA MET A 259 -6.67 4.03 13.54
C MET A 259 -5.56 5.10 13.56
N LEU A 260 -4.35 4.72 13.99
CA LEU A 260 -3.23 5.65 14.08
C LEU A 260 -2.65 6.01 12.70
N LEU A 261 -2.59 5.04 11.78
CA LEU A 261 -2.12 5.27 10.41
C LEU A 261 -3.15 6.03 9.54
N ASP A 262 -4.43 5.93 9.85
CA ASP A 262 -5.51 6.65 9.15
C ASP A 262 -5.73 8.08 9.67
N HIS A 263 -4.99 8.50 10.72
CA HIS A 263 -5.08 9.86 11.23
C HIS A 263 -4.56 10.88 10.19
N PRO A 264 -5.22 12.04 9.98
CA PRO A 264 -4.81 13.03 8.97
C PRO A 264 -3.35 13.48 9.10
N ILE A 265 -2.85 13.58 10.34
CA ILE A 265 -1.45 13.89 10.62
C ILE A 265 -0.52 12.77 10.12
N ALA A 266 -0.85 11.50 10.37
CA ALA A 266 -0.05 10.38 9.91
C ALA A 266 0.01 10.33 8.36
N ILE A 267 -1.10 10.67 7.71
CA ILE A 267 -1.20 10.78 6.25
C ILE A 267 -0.36 11.96 5.73
N ALA A 268 -0.49 13.14 6.33
CA ALA A 268 0.25 14.34 5.94
C ALA A 268 1.78 14.13 6.06
N PHE A 269 2.23 13.44 7.10
CA PHE A 269 3.63 13.08 7.29
C PHE A 269 4.05 11.79 6.58
N ARG A 270 3.15 11.14 5.82
CA ARG A 270 3.40 9.87 5.12
C ARG A 270 4.02 8.81 6.03
N ILE A 271 3.49 8.67 7.24
CA ILE A 271 3.95 7.67 8.23
C ILE A 271 3.57 6.27 7.73
N ARG A 272 4.52 5.34 7.79
CA ARG A 272 4.34 3.94 7.37
C ARG A 272 4.57 2.95 8.49
N ASP A 273 4.00 1.76 8.36
CA ASP A 273 4.30 0.61 9.22
C ASP A 273 5.13 -0.41 8.45
N SER A 274 6.45 -0.28 8.53
CA SER A 274 7.43 -0.98 7.69
C SER A 274 7.47 -2.50 7.82
N TRP A 275 6.64 -3.09 8.68
CA TRP A 275 6.55 -4.54 8.85
C TRP A 275 5.15 -5.10 8.67
N ALA A 276 4.16 -4.25 8.40
CA ALA A 276 2.83 -4.73 8.03
C ALA A 276 2.78 -5.25 6.59
N VAL A 277 3.72 -4.86 5.70
CA VAL A 277 3.51 -5.11 4.25
C VAL A 277 4.77 -5.38 3.39
N TRP A 278 5.99 -4.92 3.73
CA TRP A 278 7.17 -5.23 2.90
C TRP A 278 8.41 -5.50 3.72
N ARG A 279 9.18 -6.52 3.30
CA ARG A 279 10.45 -6.86 3.92
C ARG A 279 11.57 -5.91 3.49
N ASP A 280 11.36 -5.07 2.49
CA ASP A 280 12.42 -4.34 1.83
C ASP A 280 11.93 -2.90 1.74
N GLY A 281 12.43 -2.03 2.62
CA GLY A 281 11.99 -0.64 2.65
C GLY A 281 12.68 0.19 1.57
N GLY A 282 12.00 0.44 0.45
CA GLY A 282 12.30 1.46 -0.54
C GLY A 282 11.46 2.74 -0.37
N ILE A 283 11.76 3.74 -1.20
CA ILE A 283 11.45 5.17 -1.02
C ILE A 283 10.33 5.61 -1.98
N GLU A 284 9.49 6.56 -1.52
CA GLU A 284 8.43 7.35 -2.21
C GLU A 284 7.39 6.56 -3.04
N GLY A 285 7.79 5.78 -4.05
CA GLY A 285 6.88 4.96 -4.87
C GLY A 285 6.18 3.85 -4.08
N GLU A 286 6.86 3.29 -3.08
CA GLU A 286 6.33 2.23 -2.22
C GLU A 286 5.30 2.75 -1.21
N TYR A 287 5.33 4.03 -0.80
CA TYR A 287 4.26 4.59 0.04
C TYR A 287 2.95 4.66 -0.74
N GLY A 288 3.01 5.06 -2.02
CA GLY A 288 1.84 5.05 -2.90
C GLY A 288 1.29 3.64 -3.09
N ALA A 289 2.16 2.66 -3.35
CA ALA A 289 1.75 1.25 -3.48
C ALA A 289 1.18 0.68 -2.18
N TRP A 290 1.85 0.92 -1.05
CA TRP A 290 1.38 0.55 0.27
C TRP A 290 0.03 1.19 0.60
N ARG A 291 -0.14 2.48 0.33
CA ARG A 291 -1.38 3.21 0.61
C ARG A 291 -2.53 2.77 -0.30
N ARG A 292 -2.27 2.51 -1.58
CA ARG A 292 -3.27 1.96 -2.51
C ARG A 292 -3.75 0.57 -2.08
N GLU A 293 -2.84 -0.33 -1.73
CA GLU A 293 -3.18 -1.66 -1.23
C GLU A 293 -3.91 -1.58 0.13
N TRP A 294 -3.49 -0.67 1.02
CA TRP A 294 -4.17 -0.37 2.27
C TRP A 294 -5.60 0.10 2.05
N GLU A 295 -5.80 1.05 1.13
CA GLU A 295 -7.11 1.59 0.79
C GLU A 295 -8.01 0.56 0.08
N ALA A 296 -7.46 -0.26 -0.82
CA ALA A 296 -8.16 -1.36 -1.48
C ALA A 296 -8.68 -2.39 -0.47
N ARG A 297 -7.88 -2.71 0.56
CA ARG A 297 -8.30 -3.60 1.65
C ARG A 297 -9.30 -2.95 2.61
N ARG A 298 -9.23 -1.63 2.85
CA ARG A 298 -10.31 -0.91 3.57
C ARG A 298 -11.63 -1.01 2.82
N ALA A 299 -11.61 -0.82 1.50
CA ALA A 299 -12.81 -0.98 0.67
C ALA A 299 -13.38 -2.41 0.75
N ALA A 300 -12.52 -3.42 0.88
CA ALA A 300 -12.91 -4.82 1.04
C ALA A 300 -13.34 -5.21 2.48
N SER A 301 -12.89 -4.50 3.52
CA SER A 301 -13.11 -4.81 4.95
C SER A 301 -14.12 -3.89 5.64
N THR A 302 -14.53 -2.80 5.00
CA THR A 302 -15.67 -2.00 5.46
C THR A 302 -16.94 -2.81 5.20
N PRO A 303 -17.69 -3.22 6.24
CA PRO A 303 -19.03 -3.73 6.01
C PRO A 303 -19.80 -2.58 5.37
N LEU A 304 -20.27 -2.78 4.14
CA LEU A 304 -21.29 -1.92 3.55
C LEU A 304 -22.38 -1.74 4.62
N ASN A 305 -22.48 -0.52 5.16
CA ASN A 305 -23.64 -0.14 5.94
C ASN A 305 -24.85 -0.46 5.05
N SER A 306 -25.63 -1.44 5.49
CA SER A 306 -26.80 -2.01 4.83
C SER A 306 -27.99 -1.04 4.78
N SER A 307 -27.72 0.27 4.74
CA SER A 307 -28.70 1.34 4.81
C SER A 307 -28.54 2.41 3.74
N GLN A 308 -27.56 2.29 2.83
CA GLN A 308 -27.49 3.10 1.61
C GLN A 308 -27.14 2.27 0.36
N THR A 309 -27.60 1.02 0.31
CA THR A 309 -27.93 0.39 -0.97
C THR A 309 -29.08 1.19 -1.56
N ALA A 310 -28.76 2.25 -2.30
CA ALA A 310 -29.65 2.81 -3.29
C ALA A 310 -29.99 1.67 -4.25
N THR A 311 -31.12 1.01 -3.98
CA THR A 311 -31.90 0.11 -4.84
C THR A 311 -31.21 -0.25 -6.16
N LEU A 312 -30.26 -1.19 -6.10
CA LEU A 312 -29.82 -1.93 -7.27
C LEU A 312 -30.92 -2.96 -7.61
N PRO A 313 -31.45 -2.99 -8.84
CA PRO A 313 -32.44 -3.98 -9.23
C PRO A 313 -31.85 -5.39 -9.21
N PRO A 314 -32.66 -6.43 -9.05
CA PRO A 314 -32.24 -7.81 -8.76
C PRO A 314 -31.84 -8.57 -10.02
N ASN A 315 -30.96 -8.01 -10.86
CA ASN A 315 -30.47 -8.67 -12.07
C ASN A 315 -28.94 -8.87 -11.98
N GLY A 316 -28.46 -10.01 -12.48
CA GLY A 316 -27.10 -10.52 -12.31
C GLY A 316 -25.98 -9.59 -12.78
N ASP A 317 -24.73 -10.04 -12.60
CA ASP A 317 -23.51 -9.31 -12.96
C ASP A 317 -23.60 -8.77 -14.40
N VAL A 318 -23.87 -7.46 -14.53
CA VAL A 318 -24.12 -6.76 -15.79
C VAL A 318 -22.94 -6.98 -16.74
N GLY A 319 -21.71 -7.10 -16.23
CA GLY A 319 -20.51 -7.35 -17.05
C GLY A 319 -20.54 -8.65 -17.86
N HIS A 320 -21.36 -9.65 -17.48
CA HIS A 320 -21.50 -10.93 -18.17
C HIS A 320 -22.59 -10.97 -19.25
N LEU A 321 -23.33 -9.86 -19.48
CA LEU A 321 -24.35 -9.87 -20.54
C LEU A 321 -23.68 -9.99 -21.92
N PRO A 322 -24.19 -10.85 -22.83
CA PRO A 322 -23.60 -11.08 -24.15
C PRO A 322 -23.39 -9.82 -25.00
N ARG A 323 -24.23 -8.80 -24.80
CA ARG A 323 -24.11 -7.50 -25.45
C ARG A 323 -22.78 -6.83 -25.12
N HIS A 324 -22.41 -6.73 -23.84
CA HIS A 324 -21.19 -6.03 -23.44
C HIS A 324 -19.94 -6.76 -23.92
N TYR A 325 -19.97 -8.09 -23.93
CA TYR A 325 -18.93 -8.88 -24.57
C TYR A 325 -18.80 -8.55 -26.07
N SER A 326 -19.92 -8.49 -26.81
CA SER A 326 -19.90 -8.14 -28.23
C SER A 326 -19.38 -6.73 -28.50
N MET A 327 -19.75 -5.75 -27.67
CA MET A 327 -19.24 -4.38 -27.78
C MET A 327 -17.75 -4.30 -27.44
N MET A 328 -17.28 -5.09 -26.47
CA MET A 328 -15.85 -5.19 -26.16
C MET A 328 -15.06 -5.81 -27.32
N LEU A 329 -15.60 -6.82 -28.02
CA LEU A 329 -14.99 -7.34 -29.24
C LEU A 329 -14.93 -6.29 -30.35
N THR A 330 -15.95 -5.44 -30.49
CA THR A 330 -15.90 -4.29 -31.40
C THR A 330 -14.79 -3.32 -30.99
N ALA A 331 -14.68 -2.98 -29.70
CA ALA A 331 -13.59 -2.14 -29.19
C ALA A 331 -12.21 -2.77 -29.44
N LEU A 332 -12.07 -4.09 -29.34
CA LEU A 332 -10.85 -4.81 -29.72
C LEU A 332 -10.53 -4.72 -31.21
N SER A 333 -11.55 -4.81 -32.07
CA SER A 333 -11.37 -4.59 -33.51
C SER A 333 -10.95 -3.16 -33.83
N GLU A 334 -11.40 -2.16 -33.07
CA GLU A 334 -10.92 -0.78 -33.20
C GLU A 334 -9.47 -0.66 -32.71
N ALA A 335 -9.15 -1.27 -31.57
CA ALA A 335 -7.80 -1.27 -31.02
C ALA A 335 -6.77 -1.82 -32.02
N ASP A 336 -7.11 -2.87 -32.77
CA ASP A 336 -6.22 -3.51 -33.74
C ASP A 336 -5.85 -2.60 -34.93
N LYS A 337 -6.66 -1.57 -35.23
CA LYS A 337 -6.38 -0.55 -36.25
C LYS A 337 -5.30 0.45 -35.81
N SER A 338 -4.98 0.51 -34.52
CA SER A 338 -4.00 1.46 -33.98
C SER A 338 -2.61 1.20 -34.56
N PRO A 339 -1.90 2.23 -35.08
CA PRO A 339 -0.52 2.07 -35.53
C PRO A 339 0.36 1.68 -34.33
N PRO A 340 1.06 0.53 -34.37
CA PRO A 340 1.81 0.03 -33.22
C PRO A 340 3.05 0.90 -32.97
N THR A 341 3.36 1.15 -31.69
CA THR A 341 4.64 1.75 -31.26
C THR A 341 5.20 0.96 -30.07
N ASP A 342 6.51 1.13 -29.85
CA ASP A 342 7.26 0.57 -28.72
C ASP A 342 7.01 1.31 -27.39
N THR A 343 6.43 2.49 -27.46
CA THR A 343 6.28 3.46 -26.36
C THR A 343 4.84 3.68 -25.90
N ALA A 344 3.84 3.18 -26.64
CA ALA A 344 2.43 3.40 -26.31
C ALA A 344 1.51 2.28 -26.81
N PHE A 345 0.54 1.92 -25.98
CA PHE A 345 -0.38 0.81 -26.22
C PHE A 345 -1.46 1.10 -27.28
N CYS A 346 -1.86 0.05 -27.97
CA CYS A 346 -2.99 0.05 -28.89
C CYS A 346 -4.30 -0.20 -28.13
N VAL A 347 -5.07 0.86 -27.87
CA VAL A 347 -6.34 0.80 -27.14
C VAL A 347 -7.47 1.11 -28.12
N GLY A 348 -8.64 0.53 -27.89
CA GLY A 348 -9.85 0.80 -28.64
C GLY A 348 -10.98 1.20 -27.71
N CYS A 349 -11.88 2.05 -28.19
CA CYS A 349 -13.00 2.60 -27.47
C CYS A 349 -14.27 2.58 -28.34
N VAL A 350 -15.41 2.29 -27.74
CA VAL A 350 -16.74 2.34 -28.36
C VAL A 350 -17.70 3.04 -27.40
N ILE A 351 -18.47 4.00 -27.91
CA ILE A 351 -19.52 4.70 -27.16
C ILE A 351 -20.85 4.34 -27.79
N CYS A 352 -21.77 3.80 -27.00
CA CYS A 352 -23.12 3.48 -27.46
C CYS A 352 -24.17 3.93 -26.45
N VAL A 353 -25.43 3.96 -26.88
CA VAL A 353 -26.56 4.20 -25.97
C VAL A 353 -26.66 3.07 -24.94
N THR A 354 -26.92 3.42 -23.67
CA THR A 354 -27.12 2.45 -22.58
C THR A 354 -28.32 1.54 -22.88
N SER A 355 -28.10 0.23 -22.90
CA SER A 355 -29.18 -0.76 -22.92
C SER A 355 -28.67 -2.13 -22.46
N ASP A 356 -29.54 -2.85 -21.75
CA ASP A 356 -29.27 -4.19 -21.21
C ASP A 356 -29.97 -5.29 -22.03
N GLU A 357 -30.59 -4.92 -23.16
CA GLU A 357 -31.25 -5.87 -24.04
C GLU A 357 -30.22 -6.78 -24.73
N ALA A 358 -30.50 -8.09 -24.75
CA ALA A 358 -29.62 -9.12 -25.28
C ALA A 358 -29.45 -9.09 -26.82
N ALA A 359 -30.02 -8.10 -27.52
CA ALA A 359 -29.95 -7.99 -28.96
C ALA A 359 -28.55 -7.57 -29.43
N ARG A 360 -27.95 -8.37 -30.33
CA ARG A 360 -26.63 -8.15 -30.96
C ARG A 360 -26.62 -7.01 -32.01
N SER A 361 -27.36 -5.93 -31.79
CA SER A 361 -27.43 -4.86 -32.79
C SER A 361 -26.28 -3.87 -32.64
N SER A 362 -25.43 -3.76 -33.66
CA SER A 362 -24.41 -2.71 -33.80
C SER A 362 -25.02 -1.33 -34.12
N SER A 363 -26.32 -1.26 -34.39
CA SER A 363 -27.06 -0.05 -34.79
C SER A 363 -27.18 1.03 -33.70
N GLN A 364 -26.49 0.90 -32.57
CA GLN A 364 -26.57 1.79 -31.41
C GLN A 364 -25.22 2.45 -31.06
N ILE A 365 -24.16 2.18 -31.82
CA ILE A 365 -22.85 2.81 -31.64
C ILE A 365 -22.94 4.26 -32.14
N LEU A 366 -22.60 5.20 -31.26
CA LEU A 366 -22.56 6.63 -31.58
C LEU A 366 -21.19 7.07 -32.07
N ALA A 367 -20.13 6.55 -31.45
CA ALA A 367 -18.76 6.82 -31.85
C ALA A 367 -17.84 5.64 -31.51
N THR A 368 -16.79 5.47 -32.29
CA THR A 368 -15.68 4.57 -31.98
C THR A 368 -14.41 5.38 -31.83
N GLY A 369 -13.33 4.80 -31.31
CA GLY A 369 -12.03 5.46 -31.25
C GLY A 369 -10.92 4.43 -31.10
N PHE A 370 -9.74 4.72 -31.64
CA PHE A 370 -8.56 3.93 -31.35
C PHE A 370 -7.33 4.82 -31.09
N SER A 371 -6.33 4.29 -30.39
CA SER A 371 -5.13 5.05 -30.04
C SER A 371 -4.44 5.60 -31.28
N ARG A 372 -4.15 6.91 -31.29
CA ARG A 372 -3.50 7.63 -32.39
C ARG A 372 -4.33 7.67 -33.69
N GLU A 373 -5.66 7.57 -33.59
CA GLU A 373 -6.55 7.78 -34.73
C GLU A 373 -6.55 9.25 -35.19
N LEU A 374 -6.68 10.18 -34.24
CA LEU A 374 -6.66 11.62 -34.50
C LEU A 374 -5.24 12.18 -34.36
N PRO A 375 -4.89 13.30 -35.04
CA PRO A 375 -3.55 13.89 -35.00
C PRO A 375 -3.01 14.13 -33.59
N GLY A 376 -1.74 13.78 -33.37
CA GLY A 376 -1.04 13.92 -32.10
C GLY A 376 -1.08 12.67 -31.23
N ASN A 377 -0.62 12.79 -29.98
CA ASN A 377 -0.64 11.70 -29.01
C ASN A 377 -2.04 11.59 -28.38
N THR A 378 -2.97 10.95 -29.08
CA THR A 378 -4.37 10.79 -28.69
C THR A 378 -4.65 9.37 -28.21
N HIS A 379 -5.44 9.24 -27.14
CA HIS A 379 -5.92 7.95 -26.63
C HIS A 379 -7.25 7.59 -27.28
N ALA A 380 -7.66 6.32 -27.19
CA ALA A 380 -8.87 5.82 -27.83
C ALA A 380 -10.14 6.51 -27.32
N GLU A 381 -10.25 6.73 -26.01
CA GLU A 381 -11.38 7.41 -25.36
C GLU A 381 -11.45 8.87 -25.76
N GLN A 382 -10.29 9.52 -25.91
CA GLN A 382 -10.21 10.88 -26.46
C GLN A 382 -10.73 10.90 -27.90
N CYS A 383 -10.28 9.99 -28.76
CA CYS A 383 -10.71 9.96 -30.16
C CYS A 383 -12.22 9.71 -30.29
N ALA A 384 -12.78 8.81 -29.48
CA ALA A 384 -14.21 8.52 -29.49
C ALA A 384 -15.05 9.72 -29.03
N LEU A 385 -14.66 10.41 -27.96
CA LEU A 385 -15.34 11.60 -27.46
C LEU A 385 -15.23 12.79 -28.43
N ASP A 386 -14.04 13.02 -28.99
CA ASP A 386 -13.80 14.12 -29.92
C ASP A 386 -14.60 13.92 -31.23
N LYS A 387 -14.71 12.68 -31.74
CA LYS A 387 -15.57 12.36 -32.90
C LYS A 387 -17.06 12.49 -32.58
N LEU A 388 -17.50 12.01 -31.41
CA LEU A 388 -18.89 12.18 -30.97
C LEU A 388 -19.29 13.67 -30.93
N ALA A 389 -18.40 14.54 -30.45
CA ALA A 389 -18.59 15.98 -30.49
C ALA A 389 -18.57 16.53 -31.93
N SER A 390 -17.61 16.14 -32.75
CA SER A 390 -17.52 16.58 -34.15
C SER A 390 -18.78 16.24 -34.97
N ASP A 391 -19.35 15.06 -34.74
CA ASP A 391 -20.44 14.52 -35.56
C ASP A 391 -21.82 15.04 -35.13
N PHE A 392 -22.02 15.29 -33.83
CA PHE A 392 -23.36 15.56 -33.28
C PHE A 392 -23.48 16.84 -32.44
N LEU A 393 -22.38 17.55 -32.15
CA LEU A 393 -22.45 18.82 -31.43
C LEU A 393 -22.73 19.97 -32.41
N PRO A 394 -23.81 20.74 -32.25
CA PRO A 394 -24.11 21.87 -33.14
C PRO A 394 -23.07 22.97 -33.03
N LYS A 395 -22.64 23.54 -34.18
CA LYS A 395 -21.68 24.67 -34.21
C LYS A 395 -22.23 25.98 -33.61
N HIS A 396 -23.55 26.10 -33.52
CA HIS A 396 -24.23 27.23 -32.88
C HIS A 396 -25.15 26.70 -31.79
N GLN A 397 -24.86 27.04 -30.54
CA GLN A 397 -25.72 26.69 -29.40
C GLN A 397 -27.02 27.50 -29.49
N HIS A 398 -28.14 26.81 -29.73
CA HIS A 398 -29.45 27.40 -29.50
C HIS A 398 -29.79 27.36 -28.01
N ASN A 399 -30.43 28.43 -27.51
CA ASN A 399 -30.99 28.55 -26.15
C ASN A 399 -32.08 27.50 -25.81
N ALA A 400 -32.25 26.45 -26.62
CA ALA A 400 -33.10 25.28 -26.34
C ALA A 400 -32.60 24.42 -25.16
N ALA A 401 -31.47 24.80 -24.56
CA ALA A 401 -30.69 24.05 -23.58
C ALA A 401 -31.30 23.94 -22.17
N LYS A 402 -32.60 24.19 -21.94
CA LYS A 402 -33.20 24.00 -20.59
C LYS A 402 -33.97 22.69 -20.43
N GLU A 403 -34.61 22.15 -21.47
CA GLU A 403 -35.55 21.01 -21.33
C GLU A 403 -35.17 19.74 -22.12
N ALA A 404 -33.99 19.68 -22.75
CA ALA A 404 -33.58 18.50 -23.51
C ALA A 404 -33.42 17.25 -22.60
N PRO A 405 -33.99 16.09 -22.98
CA PRO A 405 -33.87 14.86 -22.19
C PRO A 405 -32.42 14.38 -22.15
N THR A 406 -32.03 13.76 -21.03
CA THR A 406 -30.71 13.15 -20.87
C THR A 406 -30.74 11.72 -21.38
N LEU A 407 -29.83 11.39 -22.28
CA LEU A 407 -29.58 10.07 -22.81
C LEU A 407 -28.33 9.49 -22.15
N ASP A 408 -28.50 8.36 -21.46
CA ASP A 408 -27.41 7.64 -20.82
C ASP A 408 -26.63 6.81 -21.85
N LEU A 409 -25.30 6.85 -21.74
CA LEU A 409 -24.34 6.18 -22.62
C LEU A 409 -23.48 5.17 -21.85
N ASP A 410 -23.10 4.12 -22.56
CA ASP A 410 -22.10 3.15 -22.14
C ASP A 410 -20.81 3.37 -22.95
N LEU A 411 -19.68 3.48 -22.24
CA LEU A 411 -18.34 3.56 -22.84
C LEU A 411 -17.62 2.23 -22.63
N TYR A 412 -17.19 1.60 -23.72
CA TYR A 412 -16.39 0.37 -23.71
C TYR A 412 -14.96 0.73 -24.08
N THR A 413 -13.99 0.34 -23.27
CA THR A 413 -12.58 0.53 -23.56
C THR A 413 -11.81 -0.78 -23.36
N THR A 414 -10.89 -1.11 -24.26
CA THR A 414 -10.16 -2.38 -24.18
C THR A 414 -9.19 -2.42 -23.00
N MET A 415 -8.84 -1.27 -22.45
CA MET A 415 -7.94 -1.10 -21.30
C MET A 415 -8.49 -0.02 -20.37
N GLU A 416 -8.24 -0.14 -19.07
CA GLU A 416 -8.66 0.84 -18.06
C GLU A 416 -8.29 2.29 -18.49
N PRO A 417 -9.24 3.25 -18.43
CA PRO A 417 -8.95 4.63 -18.81
C PRO A 417 -7.89 5.25 -17.91
N CYS A 418 -6.87 5.90 -18.46
CA CYS A 418 -5.79 6.43 -17.62
C CYS A 418 -6.25 7.58 -16.68
N SER A 419 -5.79 7.54 -15.43
CA SER A 419 -5.94 8.64 -14.46
C SER A 419 -4.83 9.68 -14.56
N GLU A 420 -3.69 9.33 -15.17
CA GLU A 420 -2.53 10.19 -15.39
C GLU A 420 -1.91 9.90 -16.75
N ARG A 421 -1.28 10.90 -17.38
CA ARG A 421 -0.58 10.74 -18.66
C ARG A 421 0.85 11.26 -18.57
N LEU A 422 1.81 10.42 -18.93
CA LEU A 422 3.24 10.80 -19.01
C LEU A 422 3.50 11.94 -19.99
N SER A 423 2.64 12.10 -21.01
CA SER A 423 2.74 13.22 -21.96
C SER A 423 2.29 14.57 -21.37
N GLY A 424 1.70 14.59 -20.16
CA GLY A 424 1.11 15.78 -19.56
C GLY A 424 -0.25 16.19 -20.15
N ASN A 425 -0.75 15.46 -21.16
CA ASN A 425 -2.08 15.70 -21.72
C ASN A 425 -3.19 15.34 -20.72
N LEU A 426 -4.40 15.89 -20.92
CA LEU A 426 -5.55 15.59 -20.07
C LEU A 426 -5.84 14.06 -20.04
N PRO A 427 -5.88 13.42 -18.85
CA PRO A 427 -6.16 11.99 -18.69
C PRO A 427 -7.55 11.58 -19.17
N CYS A 428 -7.71 10.31 -19.55
CA CYS A 428 -8.98 9.79 -20.09
C CYS A 428 -10.11 9.90 -19.07
N VAL A 429 -9.83 9.61 -17.79
CA VAL A 429 -10.82 9.76 -16.71
C VAL A 429 -11.35 11.18 -16.63
N GLN A 430 -10.46 12.18 -16.66
CA GLN A 430 -10.84 13.59 -16.59
C GLN A 430 -11.62 14.03 -17.83
N ARG A 431 -11.38 13.42 -19.01
CA ARG A 431 -12.18 13.66 -20.22
C ARG A 431 -13.61 13.14 -20.07
N ILE A 432 -13.77 11.94 -19.53
CA ILE A 432 -15.08 11.34 -19.26
C ILE A 432 -15.88 12.20 -18.26
N LEU A 433 -15.23 12.68 -17.20
CA LEU A 433 -15.88 13.56 -16.22
C LEU A 433 -16.29 14.91 -16.84
N ARG A 434 -15.38 15.56 -17.56
CA ARG A 434 -15.69 16.83 -18.24
C ARG A 434 -16.84 16.70 -19.24
N PHE A 435 -16.89 15.60 -19.98
CA PHE A 435 -18.00 15.33 -20.90
C PHE A 435 -19.35 15.32 -20.16
N ASN A 436 -19.42 14.68 -18.99
CA ASN A 436 -20.64 14.68 -18.17
C ASN A 436 -20.95 16.05 -17.53
N GLU A 437 -19.93 16.83 -17.17
CA GLU A 437 -20.08 18.15 -16.54
C GLU A 437 -20.55 19.22 -17.53
N GLN A 438 -20.07 19.17 -18.78
CA GLN A 438 -20.38 20.16 -19.82
C GLN A 438 -21.87 20.26 -20.14
N ASN A 439 -22.63 19.16 -19.97
CA ASN A 439 -24.08 19.12 -20.19
C ASN A 439 -24.50 19.67 -21.57
N ASP A 440 -23.64 19.49 -22.57
CA ASP A 440 -23.86 19.94 -23.94
C ASP A 440 -25.07 19.22 -24.56
N VAL A 441 -25.75 19.91 -25.48
CA VAL A 441 -26.90 19.39 -26.22
C VAL A 441 -26.44 18.92 -27.59
N TYR A 442 -26.59 17.62 -27.84
CA TYR A 442 -26.25 16.95 -29.08
C TYR A 442 -27.50 16.72 -29.93
N VAL A 443 -27.35 16.75 -31.25
CA VAL A 443 -28.43 16.46 -32.20
C VAL A 443 -28.15 15.11 -32.85
N LEU A 444 -28.95 14.11 -32.47
CA LEU A 444 -28.79 12.73 -32.96
C LEU A 444 -29.92 12.35 -33.93
N PRO A 445 -29.63 11.58 -34.99
CA PRO A 445 -30.66 10.95 -35.80
C PRO A 445 -31.56 10.05 -34.96
N ARG A 446 -32.88 10.12 -35.18
CA ARG A 446 -33.84 9.31 -34.40
C ARG A 446 -33.60 7.81 -34.47
N SER A 447 -33.10 7.32 -35.60
CA SER A 447 -32.78 5.90 -35.78
C SER A 447 -31.84 5.35 -34.71
N LEU A 448 -30.95 6.19 -34.15
CA LEU A 448 -29.99 5.79 -33.12
C LEU A 448 -30.60 5.79 -31.70
N VAL A 449 -31.69 6.55 -31.48
CA VAL A 449 -32.25 6.82 -30.14
C VAL A 449 -33.68 6.28 -29.98
N GLN A 450 -34.25 5.70 -31.04
CA GLN A 450 -35.63 5.19 -31.09
C GLN A 450 -35.99 4.24 -29.92
N HIS A 451 -35.02 3.44 -29.47
CA HIS A 451 -35.21 2.47 -28.39
C HIS A 451 -35.05 3.07 -26.98
N ALA A 452 -34.43 4.24 -26.86
CA ALA A 452 -34.10 4.85 -25.56
C ALA A 452 -35.03 6.01 -25.17
N LEU A 453 -35.79 6.57 -26.12
CA LEU A 453 -36.77 7.61 -25.86
C LEU A 453 -38.18 7.02 -25.72
N SER A 454 -38.83 7.28 -24.59
CA SER A 454 -40.24 6.90 -24.35
C SER A 454 -41.18 7.54 -25.39
N SER A 455 -42.17 6.76 -25.83
CA SER A 455 -43.10 7.02 -26.95
C SER A 455 -43.96 8.30 -26.88
N ASN A 456 -43.82 9.12 -25.83
CA ASN A 456 -44.65 10.33 -25.61
C ASN A 456 -44.01 11.64 -26.11
N GLN A 457 -42.83 11.59 -26.77
CA GLN A 457 -42.18 12.77 -27.36
C GLN A 457 -42.30 12.80 -28.90
N THR A 458 -43.50 12.54 -29.42
CA THR A 458 -43.81 12.46 -30.85
C THR A 458 -43.93 13.85 -31.52
N GLY A 459 -42.81 14.53 -31.72
CA GLY A 459 -42.67 15.50 -32.82
C GLY A 459 -42.33 14.78 -34.13
N SER A 460 -42.47 15.41 -35.30
CA SER A 460 -42.23 14.80 -36.64
C SER A 460 -40.78 14.95 -37.15
N SER A 461 -39.83 15.44 -36.34
CA SER A 461 -38.46 15.77 -36.80
C SER A 461 -37.59 14.52 -37.01
N ALA A 462 -36.73 14.48 -38.03
CA ALA A 462 -35.80 13.37 -38.25
C ALA A 462 -34.71 13.26 -37.16
N ASP A 463 -34.40 14.38 -36.52
CA ASP A 463 -33.35 14.50 -35.50
C ASP A 463 -33.92 14.90 -34.14
N VAL A 464 -33.22 14.51 -33.06
CA VAL A 464 -33.59 14.80 -31.67
C VAL A 464 -32.42 15.44 -30.94
N ALA A 465 -32.72 16.56 -30.28
CA ALA A 465 -31.80 17.21 -29.36
C ALA A 465 -31.82 16.51 -28.00
N VAL A 466 -30.69 15.98 -27.56
CA VAL A 466 -30.53 15.27 -26.28
C VAL A 466 -29.26 15.73 -25.56
N ARG A 467 -29.25 15.64 -24.23
CA ARG A 467 -28.01 15.75 -23.46
C ARG A 467 -27.40 14.37 -23.31
N LEU A 468 -26.11 14.23 -23.59
CA LEU A 468 -25.43 12.95 -23.48
C LEU A 468 -24.73 12.84 -22.13
N ARG A 469 -24.80 11.66 -21.51
CA ARG A 469 -24.10 11.39 -20.25
C ARG A 469 -23.55 9.98 -20.25
N ILE A 470 -22.26 9.82 -20.00
CA ILE A 470 -21.66 8.51 -19.73
C ILE A 470 -22.10 8.05 -18.35
N ARG A 471 -22.94 7.03 -18.32
CA ARG A 471 -23.45 6.41 -17.08
C ARG A 471 -22.58 5.24 -16.65
N ARG A 472 -22.11 4.45 -17.62
CA ARG A 472 -21.36 3.21 -17.36
C ARG A 472 -20.09 3.13 -18.20
N VAL A 473 -19.04 2.60 -17.61
CA VAL A 473 -17.77 2.29 -18.27
C VAL A 473 -17.50 0.80 -18.15
N PHE A 474 -17.29 0.14 -19.28
CA PHE A 474 -16.91 -1.26 -19.38
C PHE A 474 -15.45 -1.33 -19.83
N GLN A 475 -14.60 -1.99 -19.04
CA GLN A 475 -13.18 -2.16 -19.36
C GLN A 475 -12.87 -3.63 -19.70
N GLY A 476 -11.95 -3.84 -20.65
CA GLY A 476 -11.51 -5.17 -21.06
C GLY A 476 -10.46 -5.78 -20.13
N VAL A 477 -9.44 -4.99 -19.77
CA VAL A 477 -8.40 -5.38 -18.80
C VAL A 477 -8.10 -4.21 -17.87
N THR A 478 -7.81 -4.53 -16.61
CA THR A 478 -7.27 -3.55 -15.65
C THR A 478 -5.84 -3.20 -16.06
N GLU A 479 -5.40 -1.95 -15.89
CA GLU A 479 -4.04 -1.59 -16.27
C GLU A 479 -3.02 -2.41 -15.46
N PRO A 480 -2.10 -3.16 -16.10
CA PRO A 480 -1.19 -4.04 -15.37
C PRO A 480 -0.14 -3.26 -14.56
N ASP A 481 0.33 -3.88 -13.46
CA ASP A 481 1.22 -3.25 -12.46
C ASP A 481 2.59 -2.81 -13.00
N ASP A 482 2.96 -3.21 -14.22
CA ASP A 482 4.17 -2.78 -14.93
C ASP A 482 4.04 -1.37 -15.56
N PHE A 483 2.92 -0.66 -15.32
CA PHE A 483 2.62 0.65 -15.90
C PHE A 483 2.36 1.78 -14.88
N VAL A 484 1.97 2.97 -15.37
CA VAL A 484 1.52 4.12 -14.56
C VAL A 484 0.38 3.68 -13.65
N HIS A 485 0.54 3.86 -12.35
CA HIS A 485 -0.45 3.42 -11.37
C HIS A 485 -1.79 4.15 -11.53
N CYS A 486 -2.77 3.47 -12.14
CA CYS A 486 -4.08 4.02 -12.43
C CYS A 486 -5.01 4.05 -11.21
N GLN A 487 -5.72 5.16 -11.00
CA GLN A 487 -6.77 5.32 -9.97
C GLN A 487 -8.17 5.49 -10.60
N SER A 488 -8.31 5.11 -11.87
CA SER A 488 -9.47 5.43 -12.70
C SER A 488 -10.79 4.93 -12.15
N GLN A 489 -10.84 3.66 -11.74
CA GLN A 489 -12.07 3.07 -11.20
C GLN A 489 -12.61 3.82 -9.98
N ASN A 490 -11.74 4.30 -9.09
CA ASN A 490 -12.15 5.03 -7.90
C ASN A 490 -12.72 6.40 -8.28
N ILE A 491 -11.99 7.16 -9.12
CA ILE A 491 -12.40 8.50 -9.56
C ILE A 491 -13.76 8.47 -10.29
N LEU A 492 -13.96 7.49 -11.17
CA LEU A 492 -15.21 7.33 -11.91
C LEU A 492 -16.38 6.95 -10.97
N ARG A 493 -16.17 6.01 -10.05
CA ARG A 493 -17.20 5.59 -9.09
C ARG A 493 -17.60 6.70 -8.11
N ASP A 494 -16.63 7.49 -7.66
CA ASP A 494 -16.87 8.66 -6.78
C ASP A 494 -17.71 9.74 -7.49
N SER A 495 -17.66 9.78 -8.83
CA SER A 495 -18.47 10.67 -9.67
C SER A 495 -19.76 10.02 -10.16
N HIS A 496 -20.23 8.96 -9.48
CA HIS A 496 -21.46 8.21 -9.79
C HIS A 496 -21.49 7.53 -11.18
N ILE A 497 -20.33 7.26 -11.79
CA ILE A 497 -20.21 6.46 -13.02
C ILE A 497 -19.96 5.00 -12.63
N GLN A 498 -20.77 4.09 -13.14
CA GLN A 498 -20.63 2.67 -12.83
C GLN A 498 -19.50 2.07 -13.66
N VAL A 499 -18.58 1.33 -13.04
CA VAL A 499 -17.45 0.71 -13.73
C VAL A 499 -17.51 -0.80 -13.60
N TYR A 500 -17.52 -1.49 -14.75
CA TYR A 500 -17.62 -2.94 -14.91
C TYR A 500 -16.46 -3.48 -15.73
N THR A 501 -16.09 -4.75 -15.51
CA THR A 501 -15.20 -5.50 -16.40
C THR A 501 -16.05 -6.35 -17.32
N ALA A 502 -15.90 -6.21 -18.65
CA ALA A 502 -16.64 -7.02 -19.61
C ALA A 502 -16.14 -8.47 -19.58
N ARG A 503 -17.06 -9.44 -19.60
CA ARG A 503 -16.76 -10.87 -19.51
C ARG A 503 -17.62 -11.68 -20.46
N SER A 504 -17.15 -12.87 -20.79
CA SER A 504 -17.96 -13.81 -21.57
C SER A 504 -19.10 -14.35 -20.69
N SER A 505 -20.24 -14.70 -21.30
CA SER A 505 -21.34 -15.34 -20.57
C SER A 505 -20.99 -16.78 -20.15
N ASP A 506 -19.97 -17.37 -20.76
CA ASP A 506 -19.59 -18.78 -20.58
C ASP A 506 -18.48 -18.91 -19.51
N ALA A 507 -18.92 -19.09 -18.26
CA ALA A 507 -18.11 -19.05 -17.03
C ALA A 507 -17.00 -20.13 -16.88
N ALA A 508 -16.72 -20.96 -17.89
CA ALA A 508 -15.88 -22.15 -17.75
C ALA A 508 -14.46 -22.02 -18.34
N ASN A 509 -14.16 -21.05 -19.23
CA ASN A 509 -12.80 -20.90 -19.81
C ASN A 509 -12.50 -19.53 -20.47
N ASP A 510 -13.50 -18.67 -20.73
CA ASP A 510 -13.33 -17.51 -21.62
C ASP A 510 -12.95 -16.19 -20.93
N ASP A 511 -13.17 -16.03 -19.62
CA ASP A 511 -12.89 -14.75 -18.94
C ASP A 511 -11.41 -14.37 -19.03
N ALA A 512 -10.52 -15.35 -18.89
CA ALA A 512 -9.09 -15.16 -19.10
C ALA A 512 -8.73 -14.94 -20.57
N GLN A 513 -9.57 -15.35 -21.53
CA GLN A 513 -9.30 -15.20 -22.96
C GLN A 513 -9.48 -13.76 -23.42
N LEU A 514 -10.58 -13.10 -23.06
CA LEU A 514 -10.82 -11.71 -23.43
C LEU A 514 -9.73 -10.79 -22.86
N GLU A 515 -9.37 -10.99 -21.60
CA GLU A 515 -8.32 -10.22 -20.93
C GLU A 515 -6.95 -10.43 -21.60
N ARG A 516 -6.62 -11.68 -21.97
CA ARG A 516 -5.42 -12.01 -22.75
C ARG A 516 -5.44 -11.36 -24.13
N ASP A 517 -6.58 -11.31 -24.80
CA ASP A 517 -6.72 -10.70 -26.12
C ASP A 517 -6.58 -9.17 -26.04
N CYS A 518 -7.15 -8.53 -25.03
CA CYS A 518 -6.94 -7.10 -24.75
C CYS A 518 -5.45 -6.79 -24.55
N LEU A 519 -4.75 -7.55 -23.69
CA LEU A 519 -3.32 -7.35 -23.45
C LEU A 519 -2.46 -7.62 -24.69
N ARG A 520 -2.80 -8.66 -25.46
CA ARG A 520 -2.09 -9.03 -26.69
C ARG A 520 -2.18 -7.91 -27.73
N ILE A 521 -3.38 -7.34 -27.94
CA ILE A 521 -3.57 -6.24 -28.90
C ILE A 521 -2.92 -4.96 -28.36
N ALA A 522 -3.08 -4.65 -27.07
CA ALA A 522 -2.43 -3.49 -26.44
C ALA A 522 -0.92 -3.48 -26.68
N ARG A 523 -0.26 -4.64 -26.57
CA ARG A 523 1.18 -4.82 -26.71
C ARG A 523 1.66 -5.11 -28.13
N LYS A 524 0.82 -4.95 -29.17
CA LYS A 524 1.15 -5.25 -30.59
C LYS A 524 2.47 -4.61 -31.08
N GLY A 525 2.88 -3.47 -30.53
CA GLY A 525 4.14 -2.78 -30.87
C GLY A 525 5.32 -3.02 -29.92
N HIS A 526 5.12 -3.71 -28.79
CA HIS A 526 6.17 -3.96 -27.82
C HIS A 526 6.88 -5.28 -28.17
N THR A 527 8.12 -5.21 -28.62
CA THR A 527 8.91 -6.42 -28.87
C THR A 527 9.14 -7.14 -27.54
N SER A 528 8.57 -8.33 -27.38
CA SER A 528 8.92 -9.21 -26.27
C SER A 528 10.43 -9.43 -26.34
N HIS A 529 11.20 -8.97 -25.35
CA HIS A 529 12.53 -9.49 -25.12
C HIS A 529 12.38 -11.01 -24.92
N LYS A 530 12.58 -11.77 -26.00
CA LYS A 530 12.81 -13.20 -25.92
C LYS A 530 14.02 -13.34 -25.01
N SER A 531 13.79 -13.90 -23.83
CA SER A 531 14.83 -14.46 -22.97
C SER A 531 15.63 -15.45 -23.82
N SER A 532 16.79 -15.02 -24.31
CA SER A 532 17.78 -15.88 -24.93
C SER A 532 18.41 -16.76 -23.85
N ALA A 533 18.31 -18.07 -24.10
CA ALA A 533 19.05 -19.23 -23.59
C ALA A 533 19.92 -19.07 -22.34
#